data_AF-A0A7C4JA09-F1
#
_entry.id   AF-A0A7C4JA09-F1
#
_cell.length_a   1.000
_cell.length_b   1.000
_cell.length_c   1.000
_cell.angle_alpha   90.00
_cell.angle_beta   90.00
_cell.angle_gamma   90.00
#
_symmetry.space_group_name_H-M   'P 1'
#
loop_
_entity.id
_entity.type
_entity.pdbx_description
1 polymer ?
#
loop_
_entity_poly.entity_id
_entity_poly.type
_entity_poly.pdbx_seq_one_letter_code
_entity_poly.pdbx_strand_id
1 'polypeptide(L)'
;MCSREGKRLRRGMYYRLKKNYSVILMNTSSDAPYEDFWEEAGKILIYEGHNAFRRKGCPDPKSIDQPYTTKSRKLTQNGLFFEAVKAFKLGKRKAERVKVYEKIAPGIWKYHGFFRLVDAWRIRKDGRYVFKFRLLAEKEL
;
A
#
# COMPACT_ATOMS: atom_id res chain seq x y z
N MET A 1 -3.55 -12.97 -13.58
CA MET A 1 -3.44 -11.73 -12.78
C MET A 1 -2.08 -11.07 -13.04
N CYS A 2 -2.12 -9.92 -13.75
CA CYS A 2 -1.07 -9.00 -14.22
C CYS A 2 0.13 -9.57 -15.01
N SER A 3 -0.11 -10.03 -16.25
CA SER A 3 0.93 -10.21 -17.29
C SER A 3 1.82 -8.96 -17.45
N ARG A 4 1.24 -7.75 -17.28
CA ARG A 4 1.96 -6.45 -17.34
C ARG A 4 3.13 -6.31 -16.36
N GLU A 5 3.07 -6.98 -15.20
CA GLU A 5 4.15 -6.93 -14.21
C GLU A 5 5.16 -8.08 -14.36
N GLY A 6 4.87 -9.07 -15.23
CA GLY A 6 5.72 -10.25 -15.43
C GLY A 6 5.84 -11.16 -14.20
N LYS A 7 5.04 -10.91 -13.15
CA LYS A 7 5.05 -11.66 -11.89
C LYS A 7 3.64 -11.83 -11.34
N ARG A 8 3.37 -12.97 -10.72
CA ARG A 8 2.13 -13.21 -9.98
C ARG A 8 2.15 -12.40 -8.67
N LEU A 9 1.38 -11.33 -8.63
CA LEU A 9 1.17 -10.54 -7.42
C LEU A 9 0.29 -11.34 -6.43
N ARG A 10 0.72 -11.40 -5.17
CA ARG A 10 0.14 -12.16 -4.05
C ARG A 10 -0.03 -11.31 -2.77
N ARG A 11 0.36 -10.04 -2.80
CA ARG A 11 0.31 -9.08 -1.68
C ARG A 11 -0.35 -7.80 -2.17
N GLY A 12 -0.92 -7.02 -1.25
CA GLY A 12 -1.53 -5.72 -1.55
C GLY A 12 -0.52 -4.68 -2.06
N MET A 13 0.76 -4.78 -1.70
CA MET A 13 1.75 -3.76 -2.04
C MET A 13 3.14 -4.33 -2.31
N TYR A 14 3.86 -3.66 -3.21
CA TYR A 14 5.21 -3.99 -3.65
C TYR A 14 6.04 -2.74 -3.87
N TYR A 15 7.00 -2.49 -2.99
CA TYR A 15 7.95 -1.40 -3.10
C TYR A 15 8.97 -1.71 -4.19
N ARG A 16 9.06 -0.83 -5.19
CA ARG A 16 9.99 -0.93 -6.32
C ARG A 16 10.04 -2.31 -6.94
N LEU A 17 8.86 -2.87 -7.24
CA LEU A 17 8.73 -4.18 -7.90
C LEU A 17 9.55 -4.24 -9.21
N LYS A 18 9.57 -3.11 -9.93
CA LYS A 18 10.55 -2.80 -10.97
C LYS A 18 11.30 -1.53 -10.56
N LYS A 19 12.51 -1.30 -11.09
CA LYS A 19 13.46 -0.27 -10.63
C LYS A 19 12.83 1.13 -10.44
N ASN A 20 11.81 1.48 -11.22
CA ASN A 20 11.31 2.85 -11.33
C ASN A 20 9.94 3.09 -10.70
N TYR A 21 9.26 2.05 -10.20
CA TYR A 21 7.94 2.23 -9.59
C TYR A 21 7.57 1.11 -8.62
N SER A 22 6.73 1.49 -7.66
CA SER A 22 6.04 0.59 -6.73
C SER A 22 4.65 0.22 -7.25
N VAL A 23 4.04 -0.82 -6.68
CA VAL A 23 2.70 -1.28 -7.07
C VAL A 23 1.82 -1.40 -5.83
N ILE A 24 0.58 -0.94 -5.94
CA ILE A 24 -0.49 -1.18 -4.97
C ILE A 24 -1.67 -1.88 -5.68
N LEU A 25 -2.23 -2.86 -4.99
CA LEU A 25 -3.45 -3.57 -5.28
C LEU A 25 -4.46 -3.22 -4.17
N MET A 26 -5.43 -2.39 -4.52
CA MET A 26 -6.40 -1.83 -3.58
C MET A 26 -7.79 -2.46 -3.76
N ASN A 27 -8.65 -2.33 -2.76
CA ASN A 27 -10.04 -2.80 -2.82
C ASN A 27 -10.97 -1.90 -1.98
N THR A 28 -11.95 -1.24 -2.61
CA THR A 28 -12.95 -0.39 -1.93
C THR A 28 -14.21 -1.14 -1.49
N SER A 29 -14.37 -2.43 -1.84
CA SER A 29 -15.57 -3.19 -1.48
C SER A 29 -15.75 -3.29 0.03
N SER A 30 -17.00 -3.30 0.50
CA SER A 30 -17.34 -3.38 1.93
C SER A 30 -16.87 -4.68 2.61
N ASP A 31 -16.60 -5.73 1.84
CA ASP A 31 -16.04 -7.01 2.31
C ASP A 31 -14.50 -7.05 2.29
N ALA A 32 -13.85 -5.95 1.88
CA ALA A 32 -12.39 -5.86 1.82
C ALA A 32 -11.76 -5.99 3.22
N PRO A 33 -10.62 -6.69 3.35
CA PRO A 33 -9.95 -6.88 4.63
C PRO A 33 -9.28 -5.59 5.17
N TYR A 34 -9.21 -4.55 4.36
CA TYR A 34 -8.56 -3.27 4.60
C TYR A 34 -9.49 -2.16 4.10
N GLU A 35 -9.43 -0.99 4.76
CA GLU A 35 -10.23 0.17 4.36
C GLU A 35 -9.41 1.09 3.45
N ASP A 36 -9.52 0.80 2.16
CA ASP A 36 -9.06 1.69 1.10
C ASP A 36 -10.24 2.55 0.61
N PHE A 37 -10.00 3.83 0.33
CA PHE A 37 -11.04 4.69 -0.21
C PHE A 37 -10.50 5.81 -1.09
N TRP A 38 -11.38 6.30 -1.95
CA TRP A 38 -11.12 7.43 -2.84
C TRP A 38 -11.61 8.74 -2.21
N GLU A 39 -10.82 9.79 -2.34
CA GLU A 39 -11.18 11.18 -2.06
C GLU A 39 -11.13 12.01 -3.36
N GLU A 40 -11.70 13.22 -3.33
CA GLU A 40 -11.68 14.20 -4.43
C GLU A 40 -12.03 13.59 -5.80
N ALA A 41 -13.14 12.84 -5.86
CA ALA A 41 -13.62 12.18 -7.08
C ALA A 41 -12.55 11.29 -7.76
N GLY A 42 -11.77 10.55 -6.97
CA GLY A 42 -10.79 9.57 -7.46
C GLY A 42 -9.38 10.14 -7.67
N LYS A 43 -9.14 11.40 -7.34
CA LYS A 43 -7.81 12.02 -7.46
C LYS A 43 -6.86 11.60 -6.34
N ILE A 44 -7.40 11.22 -5.19
CA ILE A 44 -6.63 10.81 -4.03
C ILE A 44 -7.07 9.43 -3.58
N LEU A 45 -6.10 8.54 -3.39
CA LEU A 45 -6.29 7.24 -2.76
C LEU A 45 -5.73 7.29 -1.35
N ILE A 46 -6.55 6.91 -0.37
CA ILE A 46 -6.11 6.54 0.97
C ILE A 46 -6.04 5.02 1.02
N TYR A 47 -4.83 4.49 1.20
CA TYR A 47 -4.55 3.06 1.18
C TYR A 47 -4.07 2.59 2.56
N GLU A 48 -4.62 1.47 3.05
CA GLU A 48 -4.16 0.87 4.31
C GLU A 48 -3.01 -0.11 4.09
N GLY A 49 -2.02 -0.07 4.98
CA GLY A 49 -0.90 -1.01 4.97
C GLY A 49 -1.31 -2.45 5.17
N HIS A 50 -0.34 -3.36 5.05
CA HIS A 50 -0.59 -4.79 5.22
C HIS A 50 -0.40 -5.24 6.68
N ASN A 51 -1.12 -6.28 7.07
CA ASN A 51 -0.91 -6.95 8.36
C ASN A 51 0.36 -7.83 8.36
N ALA A 52 0.76 -8.30 9.55
CA ALA A 52 1.77 -9.35 9.65
C ALA A 52 1.33 -10.63 8.93
N PHE A 53 2.29 -11.47 8.54
CA PHE A 53 1.95 -12.78 7.98
C PHE A 53 1.34 -13.67 9.07
N ARG A 54 0.22 -14.34 8.75
CA ARG A 54 -0.36 -15.37 9.62
C ARG A 54 0.61 -16.55 9.73
N ARG A 55 0.96 -16.94 10.96
CA ARG A 55 1.82 -18.08 11.27
C ARG A 55 1.24 -18.85 12.45
N LYS A 56 1.37 -20.18 12.45
CA LYS A 56 0.96 -21.03 13.57
C LYS A 56 1.71 -20.62 14.84
N GLY A 57 1.00 -20.50 15.96
CA GLY A 57 1.58 -20.10 17.26
C GLY A 57 1.91 -18.61 17.39
N CYS A 58 1.48 -17.76 16.45
CA CYS A 58 1.56 -16.30 16.58
C CYS A 58 0.15 -15.71 16.80
N PRO A 59 0.04 -14.51 17.41
CA PRO A 59 -1.23 -13.79 17.52
C PRO A 59 -1.89 -13.56 16.15
N ASP A 60 -3.21 -13.32 16.15
CA ASP A 60 -3.91 -12.95 14.93
C ASP A 60 -3.30 -11.66 14.36
N PRO A 61 -2.90 -11.63 13.07
CA PRO A 61 -2.39 -10.41 12.45
C PRO A 61 -3.32 -9.19 12.51
N LYS A 62 -4.62 -9.39 12.76
CA LYS A 62 -5.60 -8.32 12.99
C LYS A 62 -5.69 -7.84 14.44
N SER A 63 -5.08 -8.54 15.40
CA SER A 63 -5.07 -8.15 16.82
C SER A 63 -3.77 -7.48 17.26
N ILE A 64 -2.82 -7.27 16.33
CA ILE A 64 -1.52 -6.65 16.59
C ILE A 64 -1.25 -5.51 15.62
N ASP A 65 -0.36 -4.60 16.01
CA ASP A 65 0.09 -3.50 15.16
C ASP A 65 0.63 -4.01 13.82
N GLN A 66 0.33 -3.27 12.76
CA GLN A 66 0.95 -3.54 11.48
C GLN A 66 2.47 -3.38 11.59
N PRO A 67 3.26 -4.32 11.05
CA PRO A 67 4.69 -4.34 11.31
C PRO A 67 5.44 -3.30 10.46
N TYR A 68 6.29 -2.51 11.11
CA TYR A 68 7.26 -1.65 10.44
C TYR A 68 8.48 -2.43 9.93
N THR A 69 8.97 -3.35 10.76
CA THR A 69 10.07 -4.26 10.47
C THR A 69 9.64 -5.71 10.62
N THR A 70 10.38 -6.61 9.98
CA THR A 70 10.34 -8.04 10.25
C THR A 70 10.97 -8.33 11.62
N LYS A 71 10.80 -9.56 12.12
CA LYS A 71 11.52 -10.04 13.32
C LYS A 71 13.05 -9.91 13.17
N SER A 72 13.56 -10.01 11.95
CA SER A 72 14.98 -9.81 11.60
C SER A 72 15.36 -8.33 11.36
N ARG A 73 14.53 -7.38 11.80
CA ARG A 73 14.73 -5.92 11.71
C ARG A 73 14.84 -5.35 10.29
N LYS A 74 14.55 -6.13 9.24
CA LYS A 74 14.43 -5.60 7.87
C LYS A 74 13.10 -4.86 7.72
N LEU A 75 13.05 -3.79 6.95
CA LEU A 75 11.79 -3.09 6.68
C LEU A 75 10.77 -4.01 5.98
N THR A 76 9.51 -3.93 6.41
CA THR A 76 8.39 -4.52 5.67
C THR A 76 8.03 -3.65 4.46
N GLN A 77 7.01 -4.03 3.69
CA GLN A 77 6.53 -3.13 2.64
C GLN A 77 5.94 -1.85 3.24
N ASN A 78 5.22 -1.94 4.36
CA ASN A 78 4.78 -0.77 5.11
C ASN A 78 5.97 0.12 5.48
N GLY A 79 7.03 -0.46 6.07
CA GLY A 79 8.24 0.28 6.45
C GLY A 79 8.94 0.94 5.26
N LEU A 80 9.05 0.25 4.13
CA LEU A 80 9.67 0.80 2.92
C LEU A 80 8.87 1.98 2.32
N PHE A 81 7.55 1.87 2.24
CA PHE A 81 6.70 2.97 1.78
C PHE A 81 6.75 4.15 2.75
N PHE A 82 6.75 3.88 4.05
CA PHE A 82 6.80 4.91 5.08
C PHE A 82 8.13 5.68 5.06
N GLU A 83 9.27 4.98 4.97
CA GLU A 83 10.59 5.61 4.79
C GLU A 83 10.69 6.40 3.48
N ALA A 84 10.04 5.93 2.40
CA ALA A 84 9.99 6.68 1.15
C ALA A 84 9.26 8.03 1.31
N VAL A 85 8.15 8.07 2.06
CA VAL A 85 7.46 9.32 2.40
C VAL A 85 8.31 10.22 3.28
N LYS A 86 8.94 9.69 4.34
CA LYS A 86 9.83 10.49 5.20
C LYS A 86 10.92 11.16 4.37
N ALA A 87 11.59 10.41 3.51
CA ALA A 87 12.65 10.94 2.67
C ALA A 87 12.14 11.96 1.63
N PHE A 88 10.92 11.79 1.10
CA PHE A 88 10.26 12.78 0.25
C PHE A 88 9.97 14.09 1.01
N LYS A 89 9.37 13.99 2.21
CA LYS A 89 9.07 15.15 3.06
C LYS A 89 10.32 15.92 3.51
N LEU A 90 11.45 15.22 3.63
CA LEU A 90 12.77 15.82 3.90
C LEU A 90 13.49 16.37 2.66
N GLY A 91 12.87 16.33 1.48
CA GLY A 91 13.49 16.80 0.23
C GLY A 91 14.63 15.92 -0.32
N LYS A 92 14.88 14.75 0.29
CA LYS A 92 15.99 13.86 -0.11
C LYS A 92 15.73 13.08 -1.40
N ARG A 93 14.48 13.07 -1.87
CA ARG A 93 14.04 12.36 -3.07
C ARG A 93 12.70 12.91 -3.57
N LYS A 94 12.37 12.61 -4.82
CA LYS A 94 10.99 12.75 -5.33
C LYS A 94 10.07 11.73 -4.65
N ALA A 95 8.77 12.05 -4.60
CA ALA A 95 7.72 11.16 -4.15
C ALA A 95 7.81 9.81 -4.88
N GLU A 96 7.57 8.70 -4.18
CA GLU A 96 7.58 7.38 -4.81
C GLU A 96 6.44 7.29 -5.80
N ARG A 97 6.75 6.84 -7.01
CA ARG A 97 5.79 6.64 -8.08
C ARG A 97 5.17 5.25 -7.93
N VAL A 98 3.85 5.19 -7.84
CA VAL A 98 3.10 3.99 -7.50
C VAL A 98 2.06 3.70 -8.59
N LYS A 99 2.10 2.50 -9.13
CA LYS A 99 1.07 1.99 -10.03
C LYS A 99 -0.09 1.42 -9.22
N VAL A 100 -1.30 1.89 -9.48
CA VAL A 100 -2.50 1.50 -8.71
C VAL A 100 -3.41 0.61 -9.54
N TYR A 101 -3.84 -0.50 -8.93
CA TYR A 101 -4.87 -1.38 -9.45
C TYR A 101 -5.98 -1.55 -8.43
N GLU A 102 -7.23 -1.52 -8.88
CA GLU A 102 -8.40 -1.78 -8.04
C GLU A 102 -9.03 -3.12 -8.42
N LYS A 103 -9.36 -3.92 -7.41
CA LYS A 103 -10.13 -5.14 -7.61
C LYS A 103 -11.60 -4.76 -7.84
N ILE A 104 -12.14 -5.08 -9.01
CA ILE A 104 -13.55 -4.82 -9.34
C ILE A 104 -14.42 -6.08 -9.30
N ALA A 105 -13.80 -7.25 -9.45
CA ALA A 105 -14.46 -8.56 -9.31
C ALA A 105 -13.40 -9.66 -9.01
N PRO A 106 -13.81 -10.89 -8.63
CA PRO A 106 -12.88 -12.00 -8.47
C PRO A 106 -11.99 -12.22 -9.70
N GLY A 107 -10.68 -12.02 -9.53
CA GLY A 107 -9.70 -12.16 -10.63
C GLY A 107 -9.59 -10.95 -11.56
N ILE A 108 -10.51 -9.98 -11.50
CA ILE A 108 -10.57 -8.81 -12.39
C ILE A 108 -10.03 -7.57 -11.69
N TRP A 109 -9.08 -6.89 -12.34
CA TRP A 109 -8.41 -5.70 -11.82
C TRP A 109 -8.47 -4.57 -12.84
N LYS A 110 -8.96 -3.41 -12.39
CA LYS A 110 -8.91 -2.16 -13.14
C LYS A 110 -7.57 -1.46 -12.88
N TYR A 111 -6.93 -0.96 -13.94
CA TYR A 111 -5.74 -0.12 -13.83
C TYR A 111 -6.16 1.34 -13.73
N HIS A 112 -5.65 2.06 -12.72
CA HIS A 112 -5.99 3.46 -12.45
C HIS A 112 -4.89 4.47 -12.78
N GLY A 113 -3.79 4.02 -13.38
CA GLY A 113 -2.67 4.92 -13.67
C GLY A 113 -1.58 4.92 -12.60
N PHE A 114 -0.73 5.95 -12.68
CA PHE A 114 0.32 6.21 -11.72
C PHE A 114 -0.10 7.29 -10.73
N PHE A 115 0.35 7.12 -9.50
CA PHE A 115 0.13 8.02 -8.39
C PHE A 115 1.46 8.34 -7.72
N ARG A 116 1.51 9.48 -7.03
CA ARG A 116 2.62 9.88 -6.18
C ARG A 116 2.26 9.62 -4.73
N LEU A 117 3.10 8.85 -4.05
CA LEU A 117 3.00 8.63 -2.61
C LEU A 117 3.49 9.87 -1.87
N VAL A 118 2.57 10.66 -1.31
CA VAL A 118 2.84 11.99 -0.75
C VAL A 118 2.77 12.06 0.77
N ASP A 119 2.00 11.15 1.39
CA ASP A 119 1.92 11.07 2.85
C ASP A 119 1.79 9.63 3.36
N ALA A 120 2.17 9.42 4.61
CA ALA A 120 2.05 8.19 5.37
C ALA A 120 1.96 8.51 6.86
N TRP A 121 1.00 7.89 7.55
CA TRP A 121 0.83 8.01 8.99
C TRP A 121 0.36 6.68 9.59
N ARG A 122 0.25 6.64 10.92
CA ARG A 122 -0.36 5.52 11.64
C ARG A 122 -1.57 6.02 12.39
N ILE A 123 -2.65 5.26 12.36
CA ILE A 123 -3.84 5.52 13.18
C ILE A 123 -4.08 4.35 14.11
N ARG A 124 -4.67 4.62 15.29
CA ARG A 124 -5.18 3.56 16.16
C ARG A 124 -6.56 3.16 15.68
N LYS A 125 -6.74 1.87 15.38
CA LYS A 125 -7.99 1.27 14.91
C LYS A 125 -8.13 -0.11 15.56
N ASP A 126 -9.29 -0.42 16.11
CA ASP A 126 -9.59 -1.72 16.74
C ASP A 126 -8.51 -2.17 17.75
N GLY A 127 -8.02 -1.23 18.55
CA GLY A 127 -7.01 -1.49 19.59
C GLY A 127 -5.57 -1.61 19.11
N ARG A 128 -5.28 -1.50 17.79
CA ARG A 128 -3.93 -1.61 17.22
C ARG A 128 -3.58 -0.42 16.30
N TYR A 129 -2.32 -0.26 15.93
CA TYR A 129 -1.89 0.71 14.93
C TYR A 129 -1.89 0.12 13.51
N VAL A 130 -2.47 0.85 12.57
CA VAL A 130 -2.43 0.54 11.13
C VAL A 130 -1.76 1.68 10.36
N PHE A 131 -1.06 1.35 9.28
CA PHE A 131 -0.50 2.35 8.37
C PHE A 131 -1.57 2.85 7.41
N LYS A 132 -1.59 4.15 7.17
CA LYS A 132 -2.33 4.76 6.07
C LYS A 132 -1.34 5.49 5.16
N PHE A 133 -1.60 5.42 3.86
CA PHE A 133 -0.78 6.02 2.81
C PHE A 133 -1.67 6.88 1.93
N ARG A 134 -1.28 8.13 1.71
CA ARG A 134 -1.98 9.05 0.81
C ARG A 134 -1.25 9.14 -0.52
N LEU A 135 -1.98 8.81 -1.58
CA LEU A 135 -1.49 8.80 -2.94
C LEU A 135 -2.28 9.80 -3.78
N LEU A 136 -1.58 10.65 -4.52
CA LEU A 136 -2.18 11.65 -5.40
C LEU A 136 -1.98 11.22 -6.86
N ALA A 137 -3.06 11.19 -7.65
CA ALA A 137 -2.99 10.84 -9.06
C ALA A 137 -1.97 11.72 -9.80
N GLU A 138 -1.16 11.11 -10.67
CA GLU A 138 -0.45 11.87 -11.68
C GLU A 138 -1.50 12.38 -12.67
N LYS A 139 -1.51 13.70 -12.95
CA LYS A 139 -2.32 14.21 -14.06
C LYS A 139 -1.82 13.52 -15.33
N GLU A 140 -2.71 12.95 -16.13
CA GLU A 140 -2.39 12.66 -17.52
C GLU A 140 -2.07 14.02 -18.17
N LEU A 141 -0.86 14.14 -18.74
CA LEU A 141 -0.43 15.31 -19.51
C LEU A 141 -1.20 15.34 -20.83
#